data_AF-A0A935BJK5-F1
#
_entry.id   AF-A0A935BJK5-F1
#
_cell.length_a   1.000
_cell.length_b   1.000
_cell.length_c   1.000
_cell.angle_alpha   90.00
_cell.angle_beta   90.00
_cell.angle_gamma   90.00
#
_symmetry.space_group_name_H-M   'P 1'
#
loop_
_entity.id
_entity.type
_entity.pdbx_description
1 polymer ?
#
loop_
_entity_poly.entity_id
_entity_poly.type
_entity_poly.pdbx_seq_one_letter_code
_entity_poly.pdbx_strand_id
1 'polypeptide(L)'
;MRLGIVVTDIAYLAAVTRLIDAVRARDWQAECFLTDTGVMLLADNGFATRAKAVRNSVAVCEHSVERYAQDLFDVTALADDIVVGGQYQDAEMVHRCDKVLVF
;
A
#
# COMPACT_ATOMS: atom_id res chain seq x y z
N MET A 1 -3.71 10.81 14.07
CA MET A 1 -2.48 10.87 13.26
C MET A 1 -2.74 10.16 11.94
N ARG A 2 -2.12 10.62 10.86
CA ARG A 2 -2.06 9.95 9.56
C ARG A 2 -0.62 9.49 9.31
N LEU A 3 -0.41 8.18 9.29
CA LEU A 3 0.88 7.55 9.03
C LEU A 3 0.94 7.13 7.57
N GLY A 4 1.94 7.64 6.85
CA GLY A 4 2.32 7.15 5.53
C GLY A 4 3.28 5.97 5.66
N ILE A 5 3.11 4.97 4.80
CA ILE A 5 3.93 3.77 4.76
C ILE A 5 4.33 3.53 3.31
N VAL A 6 5.61 3.72 2.99
CA VAL A 6 6.17 3.31 1.70
C VAL A 6 6.70 1.89 1.84
N VAL A 7 6.33 1.02 0.92
CA VAL A 7 6.81 -0.38 0.91
C VAL A 7 7.49 -0.65 -0.42
N THR A 8 8.78 -0.97 -0.35
CA THR A 8 9.66 -1.20 -1.50
C THR A 8 9.96 -2.69 -1.72
N ASP A 9 9.81 -3.52 -0.69
CA ASP A 9 10.13 -4.95 -0.75
C ASP A 9 9.02 -5.85 -0.19
N ILE A 10 8.78 -6.98 -0.85
CA ILE A 10 7.82 -8.00 -0.39
C ILE A 10 8.16 -8.58 0.99
N ALA A 11 9.45 -8.63 1.35
CA ALA A 11 9.91 -9.17 2.62
C ALA A 11 9.28 -8.47 3.84
N TYR A 12 8.76 -7.25 3.67
CA TYR A 12 8.14 -6.48 4.74
C TYR A 12 6.66 -6.74 4.97
N LEU A 13 6.03 -7.66 4.23
CA LEU A 13 4.60 -8.01 4.37
C LEU A 13 4.18 -8.16 5.85
N ALA A 14 4.94 -8.93 6.63
CA ALA A 14 4.60 -9.18 8.03
C ALA A 14 4.74 -7.92 8.91
N ALA A 15 5.75 -7.08 8.66
CA ALA A 15 5.98 -5.86 9.42
C ALA A 15 4.91 -4.80 9.12
N VAL A 16 4.66 -4.55 7.83
CA VAL A 16 3.67 -3.58 7.34
C VAL A 16 2.27 -3.96 7.79
N THR A 17 1.89 -5.22 7.68
CA THR A 17 0.56 -5.71 8.10
C THR A 17 0.31 -5.46 9.59
N ARG A 18 1.28 -5.81 10.45
CA ARG A 18 1.18 -5.54 11.89
C ARG A 18 1.14 -4.04 12.20
N LEU A 19 1.88 -3.22 11.44
CA LEU A 19 1.88 -1.78 11.60
C LEU A 19 0.51 -1.19 11.24
N ILE A 20 -0.10 -1.59 10.12
CA ILE A 20 -1.45 -1.16 9.71
C ILE A 20 -2.45 -1.50 10.82
N ASP A 21 -2.42 -2.73 11.35
CA ASP A 21 -3.32 -3.17 12.42
C ASP A 21 -3.11 -2.34 13.70
N ALA A 22 -1.85 -2.08 14.06
CA ALA A 22 -1.49 -1.28 15.24
C ALA A 22 -1.88 0.20 15.11
N VAL A 23 -1.80 0.77 13.90
CA VAL A 23 -2.26 2.14 13.61
C VAL A 23 -3.78 2.22 13.74
N ARG A 24 -4.52 1.28 13.13
CA ARG A 24 -5.98 1.22 13.22
C ARG A 24 -6.48 1.05 14.65
N ALA A 25 -5.81 0.21 15.46
CA ALA A 25 -6.15 0.02 16.86
C ALA A 25 -5.96 1.27 17.74
N ARG A 26 -5.32 2.33 17.22
CA ARG A 26 -5.14 3.64 17.88
C ARG A 26 -6.08 4.72 17.31
N ASP A 27 -7.07 4.33 16.51
CA ASP A 27 -7.93 5.25 15.74
C ASP A 27 -7.12 6.21 14.86
N TRP A 28 -5.96 5.76 14.38
CA TRP A 28 -5.14 6.49 13.42
C TRP A 28 -5.41 6.00 12.00
N GLN A 29 -5.00 6.81 11.03
CA GLN A 29 -5.13 6.50 9.62
C GLN A 29 -3.80 6.00 9.06
N ALA A 30 -3.83 4.89 8.33
CA ALA A 30 -2.69 4.39 7.57
C ALA A 30 -2.95 4.67 6.08
N GLU A 31 -1.99 5.32 5.41
CA GLU A 31 -1.90 5.36 3.96
C GLU A 31 -0.65 4.59 3.53
N CYS A 32 -0.77 3.73 2.52
CA CYS A 32 0.34 2.96 1.99
C CYS A 32 0.60 3.32 0.52
N PHE A 33 1.87 3.44 0.16
CA PHE A 33 2.32 3.45 -1.22
C PHE A 33 3.21 2.23 -1.47
N LEU A 34 2.82 1.39 -2.43
CA LEU A 34 3.59 0.21 -2.82
C LEU A 34 4.37 0.48 -4.10
N THR A 35 5.67 0.20 -4.08
CA THR A 35 6.54 0.31 -5.24
C THR A 35 7.58 -0.82 -5.23
N ASP A 36 8.40 -0.89 -6.27
CA ASP A 36 9.33 -1.99 -6.52
C ASP A 36 8.68 -3.36 -6.32
N THR A 37 9.27 -4.28 -5.56
CA THR A 37 8.67 -5.60 -5.31
C THR A 37 7.59 -5.55 -4.22
N GLY A 38 7.47 -4.44 -3.49
CA GLY A 38 6.41 -4.20 -2.50
C GLY A 38 5.00 -4.25 -3.09
N VAL A 39 4.83 -4.00 -4.39
CA VAL A 39 3.52 -4.15 -5.07
C VAL A 39 2.97 -5.58 -5.00
N MET A 40 3.84 -6.58 -4.84
CA MET A 40 3.45 -7.99 -4.73
C MET A 40 2.73 -8.29 -3.39
N LEU A 41 2.72 -7.36 -2.42
CA LEU A 41 1.91 -7.52 -1.20
C LEU A 41 0.43 -7.70 -1.51
N LEU A 42 -0.08 -7.15 -2.63
CA LEU A 42 -1.48 -7.32 -3.03
C LEU A 42 -1.84 -8.76 -3.45
N ALA A 43 -0.85 -9.63 -3.71
CA ALA A 43 -1.09 -11.05 -3.92
C ALA A 43 -1.41 -11.80 -2.60
N ASP A 44 -1.09 -11.22 -1.45
CA ASP A 44 -1.48 -11.78 -0.15
C ASP A 44 -2.94 -11.42 0.17
N ASN A 45 -3.77 -12.45 0.38
CA ASN A 45 -5.19 -12.28 0.70
C ASN A 45 -5.42 -11.43 1.96
N GLY A 46 -4.55 -11.56 2.96
CA GLY A 46 -4.65 -10.79 4.20
C GLY A 46 -4.37 -9.30 4.00
N PHE A 47 -3.37 -8.97 3.21
CA PHE A 47 -3.04 -7.60 2.84
C PHE A 47 -4.10 -7.00 1.90
N ALA A 48 -4.52 -7.74 0.87
CA ALA A 48 -5.59 -7.31 -0.03
C ALA A 48 -6.89 -7.00 0.73
N THR A 49 -7.27 -7.85 1.70
CA THR A 49 -8.44 -7.58 2.58
C THR A 49 -8.27 -6.27 3.34
N ARG A 50 -7.08 -5.96 3.85
CA ARG A 50 -6.81 -4.69 4.54
C ARG A 50 -6.85 -3.49 3.61
N ALA A 51 -6.35 -3.63 2.39
CA ALA A 51 -6.42 -2.59 1.37
C ALA A 51 -7.88 -2.24 1.03
N LYS A 52 -8.73 -3.26 0.87
CA LYS A 52 -10.18 -3.10 0.60
C LYS A 52 -10.97 -2.54 1.79
N ALA A 53 -10.52 -2.77 3.02
CA ALA A 53 -11.24 -2.32 4.21
C ALA A 53 -11.36 -0.79 4.31
N VAL A 54 -10.45 -0.04 3.70
CA VAL A 54 -10.50 1.42 3.64
C VAL A 54 -10.16 1.87 2.22
N ARG A 55 -11.19 2.28 1.49
CA ARG A 55 -11.06 2.74 0.09
C ARG A 55 -9.98 3.82 -0.04
N ASN A 56 -9.13 3.69 -1.06
CA ASN A 56 -8.02 4.58 -1.39
C ASN A 56 -6.92 4.69 -0.32
N SER A 57 -6.90 3.83 0.71
CA SER A 57 -5.83 3.83 1.71
C SER A 57 -4.53 3.21 1.19
N VAL A 58 -4.59 2.49 0.07
CA VAL A 58 -3.42 1.89 -0.58
C VAL A 58 -3.33 2.42 -2.01
N ALA A 59 -2.15 2.92 -2.37
CA ALA A 59 -1.77 3.29 -3.72
C ALA A 59 -0.64 2.38 -4.19
N VAL A 60 -0.57 2.10 -5.49
CA VAL A 60 0.48 1.28 -6.11
C VAL A 60 1.08 1.98 -7.31
N CYS A 61 2.38 1.79 -7.50
CA CYS A 61 3.08 2.21 -8.70
C CYS A 61 2.78 1.25 -9.86
N GLU A 62 2.09 1.72 -10.90
CA GLU A 62 1.72 0.97 -12.09
C GLU A 62 2.93 0.35 -12.79
N HIS A 63 4.04 1.09 -12.90
CA HIS A 63 5.27 0.61 -13.52
C HIS A 63 5.91 -0.52 -12.72
N SER A 64 5.81 -0.49 -11.39
CA SER A 64 6.27 -1.58 -10.53
C SER A 64 5.36 -2.80 -10.65
N VAL A 65 4.04 -2.61 -10.75
CA VAL A 65 3.08 -3.70 -10.98
C VAL A 65 3.38 -4.40 -12.30
N GLU A 66 3.51 -3.65 -13.40
CA GLU A 66 3.85 -4.19 -14.72
C GLU A 66 5.16 -4.98 -14.70
N ARG A 67 6.16 -4.50 -13.95
CA ARG A 67 7.49 -5.11 -13.91
C ARG A 67 7.59 -6.34 -13.02
N TYR A 68 6.93 -6.36 -11.86
CA TYR A 68 7.20 -7.35 -10.80
C TYR A 68 6.00 -8.21 -10.44
N ALA A 69 4.78 -7.76 -10.71
CA ALA A 69 3.56 -8.43 -10.27
C ALA A 69 2.60 -8.80 -11.41
N GLN A 70 3.08 -8.77 -12.65
CA GLN A 70 2.33 -9.26 -13.79
C GLN A 70 1.83 -10.68 -13.49
N ASP A 71 0.51 -10.89 -13.66
CA ASP A 71 -0.19 -12.15 -13.42
C ASP A 71 -0.25 -12.66 -11.96
N LEU A 72 0.30 -11.94 -10.98
CA LEU A 72 0.20 -12.33 -9.56
C LEU A 72 -1.16 -11.98 -8.92
N PHE A 73 -1.80 -10.93 -9.41
CA PHE A 73 -3.14 -10.52 -9.01
C PHE A 73 -3.80 -9.70 -10.11
N ASP A 74 -5.13 -9.67 -10.12
CA ASP A 74 -5.90 -8.81 -11.02
C ASP A 74 -6.01 -7.40 -10.43
N VAL A 75 -5.15 -6.49 -10.90
CA VAL A 75 -5.17 -5.07 -10.49
C VAL A 75 -6.49 -4.39 -10.87
N THR A 76 -7.15 -4.81 -11.95
CA THR A 76 -8.43 -4.23 -12.38
C THR A 76 -9.56 -4.59 -11.42
N ALA A 77 -9.53 -5.80 -10.86
CA ALA A 77 -10.46 -6.23 -9.81
C ALA A 77 -10.22 -5.52 -8.46
N LEU A 78 -9.12 -4.78 -8.31
CA LEU A 78 -8.79 -3.99 -7.11
C LEU A 78 -8.99 -2.49 -7.33
N ALA A 79 -9.16 -2.03 -8.57
CA ALA A 79 -9.10 -0.61 -8.94
C ALA A 79 -10.17 0.28 -8.29
N ASP A 80 -11.28 -0.31 -7.81
CA ASP A 80 -12.30 0.43 -7.05
C ASP A 80 -11.87 0.72 -5.60
N ASP A 81 -10.99 -0.11 -5.04
CA ASP A 81 -10.58 -0.09 -3.64
C ASP A 81 -9.21 0.57 -3.42
N ILE A 82 -8.32 0.47 -4.41
CA ILE A 82 -6.94 0.99 -4.37
C ILE A 82 -6.73 2.07 -5.44
N VAL A 83 -5.68 2.87 -5.26
CA VAL A 83 -5.24 3.83 -6.28
C VAL A 83 -4.13 3.22 -7.12
N VAL A 84 -4.37 3.04 -8.42
CA VAL A 84 -3.30 2.71 -9.39
C VAL A 84 -2.75 4.02 -9.93
N GLY A 85 -1.45 4.25 -9.78
CA GLY A 85 -0.80 5.48 -10.22
C GLY A 85 0.71 5.36 -10.23
N GLY A 86 1.42 6.42 -9.84
CA GLY A 86 2.87 6.45 -9.85
C GLY A 86 3.45 7.24 -8.69
N GLN A 87 4.66 7.76 -8.88
CA GLN A 87 5.42 8.49 -7.87
C GLN A 87 4.73 9.79 -7.43
N TYR A 88 3.78 10.30 -8.21
CA TYR A 88 2.92 11.41 -7.78
C TYR A 88 2.13 11.05 -6.52
N GLN A 89 1.56 9.84 -6.43
CA GLN A 89 0.80 9.40 -5.26
C GLN A 89 1.69 9.27 -4.01
N ASP A 90 2.95 8.86 -4.20
CA ASP A 90 3.94 8.84 -3.11
C ASP A 90 4.21 10.25 -2.57
N ALA A 91 4.55 11.18 -3.47
CA ALA A 91 4.80 12.59 -3.10
C ALA A 91 3.59 13.22 -2.40
N GLU A 92 2.39 12.99 -2.92
CA GLU A 92 1.15 13.48 -2.32
C GLU A 92 0.87 12.85 -0.94
N MET A 93 1.17 11.56 -0.76
CA MET A 93 1.05 10.90 0.55
C MET A 93 1.98 11.56 1.58
N VAL A 94 3.22 11.87 1.19
CA VAL A 94 4.19 12.57 2.05
C VAL A 94 3.65 13.94 2.50
N HIS A 95 2.92 14.66 1.65
CA HIS A 95 2.28 15.92 2.01
C HIS A 95 1.08 15.77 2.95
N ARG A 96 0.30 14.69 2.82
CA ARG A 96 -0.89 14.44 3.65
C ARG A 96 -0.59 13.83 5.02
N CYS A 97 0.51 13.09 5.15
CA CYS A 97 0.82 12.32 6.35
C CYS A 97 1.65 13.12 7.37
N ASP A 98 1.40 12.89 8.66
CA ASP A 98 2.14 13.52 9.76
C ASP A 98 3.58 12.97 9.87
N LYS A 99 3.73 11.68 9.52
CA LYS A 99 4.98 10.91 9.47
C LYS A 99 4.91 9.90 8.35
N VAL A 100 6.07 9.57 7.79
CA VAL A 100 6.23 8.51 6.79
C VAL A 100 7.30 7.55 7.27
N LEU A 101 7.01 6.26 7.18
CA LEU A 101 7.98 5.18 7.37
C LEU A 101 8.21 4.50 6.03
N VAL A 102 9.47 4.21 5.73
CA VAL A 102 9.88 3.51 4.52
C VAL A 102 10.38 2.13 4.92
N PHE A 103 9.86 1.11 4.23
CA PHE A 103 10.23 -0.29 4.37
C PHE A 103 10.87 -0.76 3.08
#